data_AF-A0A077WDP1-F1
#
_entry.id   AF-A0A077WDP1-F1
#
_cell.length_a   1.000
_cell.length_b   1.000
_cell.length_c   1.000
_cell.angle_alpha   90.00
_cell.angle_beta   90.00
_cell.angle_gamma   90.00
#
_symmetry.space_group_name_H-M   'P 1'
#
loop_
_entity.id
_entity.type
_entity.pdbx_description
1 polymer ?
#
loop_
_entity_poly.entity_id
_entity_poly.type
_entity_poly.pdbx_seq_one_letter_code
_entity_poly.pdbx_strand_id
1 'polypeptide(L)'
;MTNTAITNTTDTAKNNDEIQRPMNSFMVFRSEKRDEIASRCPGASYCDISKVIAKWWKELPEEEKEPYRERARIAKIEHANMYK
;
A
#
# COMPACT_ATOMS: atom_id res chain seq x y z
N MET A 1 -2.85 -25.27 -9.78
CA MET A 1 -2.47 -24.01 -10.43
C MET A 1 -2.98 -22.89 -9.55
N THR A 2 -2.16 -22.36 -8.64
CA THR A 2 -2.61 -21.47 -7.56
C THR A 2 -2.68 -20.03 -8.05
N ASN A 3 -3.85 -19.64 -8.54
CA ASN A 3 -4.22 -18.24 -8.75
C ASN A 3 -4.47 -17.58 -7.38
N THR A 4 -3.44 -17.01 -6.77
CA THR A 4 -3.64 -16.14 -5.61
C THR A 4 -3.64 -14.69 -6.08
N ALA A 5 -4.76 -14.27 -6.66
CA ALA A 5 -5.09 -12.86 -6.80
C ALA A 5 -5.34 -12.28 -5.39
N ILE A 6 -4.31 -11.71 -4.76
CA ILE A 6 -4.51 -10.83 -3.60
C ILE A 6 -4.61 -9.41 -4.14
N THR A 7 -5.83 -9.09 -4.57
CA THR A 7 -6.33 -7.73 -4.71
C THR A 7 -6.08 -6.96 -3.42
N ASN A 8 -5.93 -5.64 -3.51
CA ASN A 8 -5.97 -4.75 -2.34
C ASN A 8 -7.20 -5.07 -1.49
N THR A 9 -7.01 -5.78 -0.38
CA THR A 9 -8.05 -6.00 0.62
C THR A 9 -7.54 -5.56 1.99
N THR A 10 -7.78 -4.29 2.29
CA THR A 10 -8.38 -3.90 3.57
C THR A 10 -9.84 -4.37 3.67
N ASP A 11 -10.21 -5.46 2.98
CA ASP A 11 -11.46 -6.18 3.18
C ASP A 11 -11.20 -7.20 4.30
N THR A 12 -11.17 -6.69 5.53
CA THR A 12 -11.84 -7.42 6.59
C THR A 12 -13.31 -7.07 6.48
N ALA A 13 -14.04 -7.78 5.61
CA ALA A 13 -15.46 -8.01 5.79
C ALA A 13 -15.68 -8.68 7.15
N LYS A 14 -15.75 -7.86 8.19
CA LYS A 14 -16.28 -8.17 9.53
C LYS A 14 -16.61 -6.84 10.22
N ASN A 15 -17.87 -6.45 10.04
CA ASN A 15 -18.64 -5.42 10.75
C ASN A 15 -18.65 -4.02 10.10
N ASN A 16 -19.86 -3.51 9.92
CA ASN A 16 -20.31 -2.62 8.85
C ASN A 16 -20.28 -1.11 9.19
N ASP A 17 -19.41 -0.64 10.09
CA ASP A 17 -19.41 0.77 10.53
C ASP A 17 -18.02 1.33 10.86
N GLU A 18 -16.93 0.61 10.52
CA GLU A 18 -15.58 1.05 10.87
C GLU A 18 -14.93 1.83 9.70
N ILE A 19 -14.77 3.13 9.90
CA ILE A 19 -14.08 4.04 8.99
C ILE A 19 -12.63 3.56 8.80
N GLN A 20 -12.29 3.09 7.59
CA GLN A 20 -10.98 2.53 7.28
C GLN A 20 -9.90 3.62 7.22
N ARG A 21 -8.80 3.40 7.94
CA ARG A 21 -7.70 4.38 8.00
C ARG A 21 -7.15 4.71 6.60
N PRO A 22 -6.83 5.99 6.32
CA PRO A 22 -6.22 6.38 5.07
C PRO A 22 -4.81 5.79 4.93
N MET A 23 -4.41 5.52 3.69
CA MET A 23 -3.09 4.95 3.39
C MET A 23 -1.97 5.93 3.76
N ASN A 24 -0.98 5.45 4.52
CA ASN A 24 0.24 6.20 4.82
C ASN A 24 1.25 6.16 3.65
N SER A 25 2.33 6.94 3.76
CA SER A 25 3.33 7.10 2.68
C SER A 25 3.95 5.77 2.24
N PHE A 26 4.25 4.89 3.19
CA PHE A 26 4.76 3.56 2.90
C PHE A 26 3.71 2.66 2.22
N MET A 27 2.45 2.74 2.62
CA MET A 27 1.38 1.94 2.00
C MET A 27 1.12 2.33 0.55
N VAL A 28 1.20 3.63 0.22
CA VAL A 28 1.12 4.12 -1.16
C VAL A 28 2.28 3.55 -1.99
N PHE A 29 3.52 3.70 -1.51
CA PHE A 29 4.70 3.14 -2.18
C PHE A 29 4.62 1.61 -2.37
N ARG A 30 4.18 0.90 -1.32
CA ARG A 30 4.07 -0.55 -1.34
C ARG A 30 3.03 -1.05 -2.33
N SER A 31 1.89 -0.38 -2.44
CA SER A 31 0.86 -0.76 -3.40
C SER A 31 1.42 -0.69 -4.82
N GLU A 32 2.04 0.43 -5.19
CA GLU A 32 2.62 0.63 -6.52
C GLU A 32 3.70 -0.41 -6.84
N LYS A 33 4.64 -0.61 -5.91
CA LYS A 33 5.74 -1.57 -6.12
C LYS A 33 5.29 -3.02 -6.12
N ARG A 34 4.26 -3.37 -5.35
CA ARG A 34 3.69 -4.71 -5.39
C ARG A 34 3.13 -4.99 -6.78
N ASP A 35 2.34 -4.07 -7.33
CA ASP A 35 1.71 -4.27 -8.64
C ASP A 35 2.76 -4.38 -9.74
N GLU A 36 3.84 -3.59 -9.64
CA GLU A 36 5.00 -3.70 -10.53
C GLU A 36 5.67 -5.09 -10.42
N ILE A 37 5.98 -5.56 -9.22
CA ILE A 37 6.67 -6.85 -9.01
C ILE A 37 5.77 -8.03 -9.37
N ALA A 38 4.48 -7.97 -9.02
CA ALA A 38 3.52 -9.02 -9.34
C ALA A 38 3.30 -9.15 -10.85
N SER A 39 3.31 -8.03 -11.58
CA SER A 39 3.21 -8.03 -13.05
C SER A 39 4.46 -8.64 -13.70
N ARG A 40 5.65 -8.40 -13.14
CA ARG A 40 6.92 -8.96 -13.65
C ARG A 40 7.12 -10.43 -13.25
N CYS A 41 6.67 -10.81 -12.06
CA CYS A 41 6.87 -12.13 -11.47
C CYS A 41 5.52 -12.73 -11.01
N PRO A 42 4.70 -13.24 -11.95
CA PRO A 42 3.43 -13.89 -11.61
C PRO A 42 3.71 -15.23 -10.93
N GLY A 43 3.73 -15.22 -9.59
CA GLY A 43 4.09 -16.38 -8.76
C GLY A 43 4.99 -16.05 -7.58
N ALA A 44 5.52 -14.82 -7.52
CA ALA A 44 6.25 -14.36 -6.35
C ALA A 44 5.32 -14.28 -5.12
N SER A 45 5.81 -14.79 -3.98
CA SER A 45 5.07 -14.77 -2.72
C SER A 45 4.92 -13.34 -2.22
N TYR A 46 3.70 -12.98 -1.85
CA TYR A 46 3.39 -11.67 -1.27
C TYR A 46 4.27 -11.33 -0.05
N CYS A 47 4.56 -12.33 0.80
CA CYS A 47 5.41 -12.15 1.97
C CYS A 47 6.82 -11.69 1.57
N ASP A 48 7.38 -12.29 0.53
CA ASP A 48 8.73 -12.00 0.07
C ASP A 48 8.79 -10.66 -0.69
N ILE A 49 7.79 -10.37 -1.51
CA ILE A 49 7.62 -9.05 -2.15
C ILE A 49 7.57 -7.96 -1.07
N SER A 50 6.82 -8.17 0.00
CA SER A 50 6.70 -7.21 1.09
C SER A 50 8.01 -6.95 1.81
N LYS A 51 8.84 -7.98 2.02
CA LYS A 51 10.17 -7.83 2.62
C LYS A 51 11.10 -6.99 1.73
N VAL A 52 11.07 -7.25 0.42
CA VAL A 52 11.87 -6.51 -0.57
C VAL A 52 11.46 -5.04 -0.60
N ILE A 53 10.16 -4.75 -0.70
CA ILE A 53 9.65 -3.38 -0.70
C ILE A 53 10.01 -2.63 0.59
N ALA A 54 9.91 -3.29 1.75
CA ALA A 54 10.28 -2.67 3.02
C ALA A 54 11.78 -2.30 3.08
N LYS A 55 12.65 -3.13 2.48
CA LYS A 55 14.07 -2.81 2.34
C LYS A 55 14.27 -1.62 1.41
N TRP A 56 13.65 -1.62 0.23
CA TRP A 56 13.75 -0.51 -0.72
C TRP A 56 13.26 0.81 -0.14
N TRP A 57 12.15 0.79 0.61
CA TRP A 57 11.66 2.00 1.27
C TRP A 57 12.67 2.56 2.29
N LYS A 58 13.36 1.71 3.03
CA LYS A 58 14.41 2.17 3.97
C LYS A 58 15.59 2.80 3.22
N GLU A 59 15.99 2.21 2.10
CA GLU A 59 17.10 2.65 1.26
C GLU A 59 16.76 3.87 0.39
N LEU A 60 15.48 4.15 0.16
CA LEU A 60 15.03 5.28 -0.66
C LEU A 60 15.44 6.63 -0.05
N PRO A 61 15.99 7.58 -0.83
CA PRO A 61 16.31 8.91 -0.33
C PRO A 61 15.05 9.68 0.07
N GLU A 62 15.21 10.66 0.96
CA GLU A 62 14.08 11.42 1.48
C GLU A 62 13.36 12.20 0.38
N GLU A 63 14.10 12.75 -0.58
CA GLU A 63 13.55 13.47 -1.74
C GLU A 63 12.56 12.61 -2.54
N GLU A 64 12.85 11.32 -2.68
CA GLU A 64 11.95 10.38 -3.35
C GLU A 64 10.80 9.93 -2.45
N LYS A 65 10.93 10.01 -1.13
CA LYS A 65 9.86 9.71 -0.17
C LYS A 65 8.86 10.86 -0.04
N GLU A 66 9.30 12.10 -0.23
CA GLU A 66 8.47 13.31 -0.14
C GLU A 66 7.17 13.26 -0.96
N PRO A 67 7.16 12.87 -2.25
CA PRO A 67 5.90 12.75 -3.00
C PRO A 67 4.94 11.71 -2.39
N TYR A 68 5.44 10.64 -1.76
CA TYR A 68 4.60 9.66 -1.07
C TYR A 68 4.08 10.20 0.26
N ARG A 69 4.88 11.01 0.97
CA ARG A 69 4.47 11.72 2.19
C ARG A 69 3.35 12.71 1.89
N GLU A 70 3.47 13.47 0.81
CA GLU A 70 2.43 14.41 0.41
C GLU A 70 1.14 13.70 0.00
N ARG A 71 1.22 12.62 -0.81
CA ARG A 71 0.05 11.81 -1.15
C ARG A 71 -0.63 11.22 0.07
N ALA A 72 0.12 10.74 1.06
CA ALA A 72 -0.42 10.27 2.32
C ALA A 72 -1.06 11.38 3.16
N ARG A 73 -0.49 12.58 3.13
CA ARG A 73 -1.06 13.77 3.80
C ARG A 73 -2.40 14.14 3.17
N ILE A 74 -2.49 14.17 1.84
CA ILE A 74 -3.72 14.43 1.09
C ILE A 74 -4.76 13.38 1.42
N ALA A 75 -4.43 12.08 1.32
CA ALA A 75 -5.34 10.99 1.64
C ALA A 75 -5.86 11.07 3.09
N LYS A 76 -5.01 11.50 4.03
CA LYS A 76 -5.41 11.75 5.42
C LYS A 76 -6.41 12.90 5.55
N ILE A 77 -6.20 14.00 4.84
CA ILE A 77 -7.09 15.17 4.85
C ILE A 77 -8.42 14.83 4.18
N GLU A 78 -8.40 14.16 3.04
CA GLU A 78 -9.60 13.72 2.32
C GLU A 78 -10.46 12.82 3.21
N HIS A 79 -9.85 11.81 3.83
CA HIS A 79 -10.52 10.96 4.80
C HIS A 79 -11.08 11.76 5.98
N ALA A 80 -10.31 12.68 6.55
CA ALA A 80 -10.79 13.53 7.64
C ALA A 80 -11.97 14.42 7.22
N ASN A 81 -12.04 14.86 5.96
CA ASN A 81 -13.15 15.64 5.43
C ASN A 81 -14.38 14.77 5.11
N MET A 82 -14.18 13.56 4.59
CA MET A 82 -15.27 12.63 4.24
C MET A 82 -16.01 12.11 5.47
N TYR A 83 -15.31 11.96 6.59
CA TYR A 83 -15.84 11.40 7.84
C TYR A 83 -15.92 12.43 8.98
N LYS A 84 -16.07 13.72 8.64
CA LYS A 84 -16.24 14.81 9.59
C LYS A 84 -17.69 14.97 10.04
#